data_AF-A0A2N1MM62-F1
#
_entry.id   AF-A0A2N1MM62-F1
#
_cell.length_a   1.000
_cell.length_b   1.000
_cell.length_c   1.000
_cell.angle_alpha   90.00
_cell.angle_beta   90.00
_cell.angle_gamma   90.00
#
_symmetry.space_group_name_H-M   'P 1'
#
loop_
_entity.id
_entity.type
_entity.pdbx_description
1 polymer ?
#
loop_
_entity_poly.entity_id
_entity_poly.type
_entity_poly.pdbx_seq_one_letter_code
_entity_poly.pdbx_strand_id
1 'polypeptide(L)'
;MSIVYEAIKALSFTPKEKTDLRAFFVNNPDKRKEVELFIFECTDDEVVSCLRNVLKPEPVTAPLQVTENQDLNGFIKALKDTDFNTKISDLLELADNTKFFGLKNQPSKLFIRNCYKDLFQTVLKPEIRNLRISSSLGIGKPFFGYYLLYDLLKKDRTIVYELHTMKSSVILFKEGKGFYLNEIFNHKIIRNYLHKENTWYIIDGKKPYNASVAKTILISSPMKSHYHDFDKGDSVNIRIMPVWTWEEINYCRQKLFDNLDENMVSELYIKWGGIPRYILKEALNSSILRKLIQVVDTCDEKIFQYIGGSNIREDVSHILVHMWTNFPEDNNVLRDEESTVDEGEVKYIAEEYYTETIIKFASDYVGNIIYERHKYSIIRRLQAEVEACQKQNFVTPKDDISWRLPRCIKDHVKQYVLGIDLSSGDFGNLIRTSYTATIEEGVSTIGEPSASNVASSDSIIPAKRPSSGNQSKGSKGKKRAS
;
A
#
# COMPACT_ATOMS: atom_id res chain seq x y z
N MET A 1 5.19 41.31 3.84
CA MET A 1 3.93 41.93 3.37
C MET A 1 3.05 40.83 2.80
N SER A 2 1.73 40.87 3.01
CA SER A 2 0.79 39.86 2.49
C SER A 2 0.69 39.97 0.98
N ILE A 3 0.86 38.85 0.28
CA ILE A 3 0.80 38.78 -1.19
C ILE A 3 -0.57 39.24 -1.71
N VAL A 4 -1.64 38.96 -0.95
CA VAL A 4 -3.00 39.43 -1.27
C VAL A 4 -3.08 40.96 -1.28
N TYR A 5 -2.47 41.64 -0.32
CA TYR A 5 -2.49 43.11 -0.30
C TYR A 5 -1.63 43.74 -1.41
N GLU A 6 -0.54 43.08 -1.81
CA GLU A 6 0.24 43.49 -2.99
C GLU A 6 -0.56 43.31 -4.28
N ALA A 7 -1.25 42.17 -4.45
CA ALA A 7 -2.11 41.92 -5.59
C ALA A 7 -3.27 42.94 -5.69
N ILE A 8 -3.94 43.26 -4.57
CA ILE A 8 -4.98 44.30 -4.52
C ILE A 8 -4.42 45.68 -4.93
N LYS A 9 -3.16 45.96 -4.58
CA LYS A 9 -2.51 47.23 -4.94
C LYS A 9 -2.15 47.27 -6.43
N ALA A 10 -1.52 46.21 -6.93
CA ALA A 10 -0.93 46.12 -8.27
C ALA A 10 -1.96 45.91 -9.39
N LEU A 11 -3.03 45.15 -9.14
CA LEU A 11 -3.98 44.74 -10.17
C LEU A 11 -5.11 45.76 -10.40
N SER A 12 -5.81 45.57 -11.52
CA SER A 12 -6.85 46.45 -12.06
C SER A 12 -8.18 46.36 -11.28
N PHE A 13 -8.20 46.97 -10.09
CA PHE A 13 -9.40 47.20 -9.27
C PHE A 13 -9.74 48.69 -9.16
N THR A 14 -11.02 49.01 -9.05
CA THR A 14 -11.51 50.35 -8.72
C THR A 14 -11.10 50.75 -7.29
N PRO A 15 -11.02 52.05 -6.96
CA PRO A 15 -10.69 52.51 -5.60
C PRO A 15 -11.64 51.95 -4.52
N LYS A 16 -12.92 51.78 -4.87
CA LYS A 16 -13.92 51.17 -4.00
C LYS A 16 -13.63 49.69 -3.77
N GLU A 17 -13.41 48.91 -4.83
CA GLU A 17 -13.06 47.49 -4.71
C GLU A 17 -11.77 47.28 -3.87
N LYS A 18 -10.75 48.12 -4.05
CA LYS A 18 -9.52 48.04 -3.24
C LYS A 18 -9.80 48.26 -1.75
N THR A 19 -10.70 49.18 -1.44
CA THR A 19 -11.08 49.50 -0.05
C THR A 19 -11.90 48.36 0.55
N ASP A 20 -12.90 47.87 -0.17
CA ASP A 20 -13.78 46.80 0.27
C ASP A 20 -13.01 45.48 0.47
N LEU A 21 -12.05 45.17 -0.42
CA LEU A 21 -11.23 43.95 -0.32
C LEU A 21 -10.33 44.00 0.91
N ARG A 22 -9.72 45.16 1.17
CA ARG A 22 -8.89 45.36 2.36
C ARG A 22 -9.72 45.20 3.62
N ALA A 23 -10.90 45.84 3.68
CA ALA A 23 -11.81 45.70 4.83
C ALA A 23 -12.24 44.24 5.04
N PHE A 24 -12.59 43.52 3.96
CA PHE A 24 -12.97 42.12 4.02
C PHE A 24 -11.87 41.23 4.62
N PHE A 25 -10.64 41.32 4.11
CA PHE A 25 -9.54 40.46 4.57
C PHE A 25 -8.97 40.86 5.93
N VAL A 26 -9.15 42.11 6.36
CA VAL A 26 -8.90 42.51 7.75
C VAL A 26 -9.86 41.80 8.69
N ASN A 27 -11.15 41.72 8.32
CA ASN A 27 -12.17 41.06 9.12
C ASN A 27 -12.19 39.53 8.99
N ASN A 28 -11.54 38.97 7.95
CA ASN A 28 -11.53 37.54 7.65
C ASN A 28 -10.09 37.02 7.40
N PRO A 29 -9.24 36.91 8.45
CA PRO A 29 -7.83 36.56 8.31
C PRO A 29 -7.58 35.16 7.74
N ASP A 30 -8.45 34.19 8.03
CA ASP A 30 -8.32 32.82 7.50
C ASP A 30 -8.59 32.77 5.99
N LYS A 31 -9.60 33.52 5.53
CA LYS A 31 -9.88 33.69 4.09
C LYS A 31 -8.72 34.34 3.37
N ARG A 32 -8.01 35.28 4.00
CA ARG A 32 -6.79 35.88 3.43
C ARG A 32 -5.72 34.82 3.20
N LYS A 33 -5.45 33.96 4.19
CA LYS A 33 -4.47 32.86 4.07
C LYS A 33 -4.84 31.86 2.99
N GLU A 34 -6.13 31.52 2.85
CA GLU A 34 -6.62 30.66 1.77
C GLU A 34 -6.32 31.26 0.38
N VAL A 35 -6.56 32.57 0.20
CA VAL A 35 -6.28 33.26 -1.07
C VAL A 35 -4.77 33.45 -1.30
N GLU A 36 -3.97 33.66 -0.25
CA GLU A 36 -2.50 33.73 -0.34
C GLU A 36 -1.89 32.46 -0.93
N LEU A 37 -2.44 31.28 -0.60
CA LEU A 37 -2.01 30.00 -1.18
C LEU A 37 -2.39 29.87 -2.66
N PHE A 38 -3.42 30.57 -3.12
CA PHE A 38 -3.96 30.48 -4.48
C PHE A 38 -3.23 31.39 -5.47
N ILE A 39 -2.86 32.61 -5.08
CA ILE A 39 -2.31 33.64 -5.99
C ILE A 39 -0.99 33.22 -6.66
N PHE A 40 -0.23 32.29 -6.06
CA PHE A 40 1.12 31.95 -6.53
C PHE A 40 1.16 31.25 -7.91
N GLU A 41 0.07 30.59 -8.34
CA GLU A 41 0.00 29.86 -9.62
C GLU A 41 -0.99 30.47 -10.63
N CYS A 42 -1.59 31.62 -10.32
CA CYS A 42 -2.65 32.21 -11.12
C CYS A 42 -2.17 33.39 -11.96
N THR A 43 -2.80 33.54 -13.12
CA THR A 43 -2.68 34.74 -13.95
C THR A 43 -3.36 35.94 -13.29
N ASP A 44 -2.93 37.15 -13.65
CA ASP A 44 -3.51 38.39 -13.12
C ASP A 44 -5.04 38.46 -13.30
N ASP A 45 -5.56 37.98 -14.43
CA ASP A 45 -7.00 37.95 -14.71
C ASP A 45 -7.76 36.98 -13.79
N GLU A 46 -7.18 35.82 -13.49
CA GLU A 46 -7.74 34.85 -12.54
C GLU A 46 -7.75 35.40 -11.11
N VAL A 47 -6.68 36.11 -10.72
CA VAL A 47 -6.59 36.77 -9.41
C VAL A 47 -7.63 37.89 -9.31
N VAL A 48 -7.79 38.71 -10.35
CA VAL A 48 -8.82 39.76 -10.40
C VAL A 48 -10.23 39.18 -10.29
N SER A 49 -10.52 38.12 -11.04
CA SER A 49 -11.82 37.43 -11.00
C SER A 49 -12.09 36.84 -9.61
N CYS A 50 -11.08 36.18 -9.02
CA CYS A 50 -11.16 35.62 -7.68
C CYS A 50 -11.49 36.68 -6.63
N LEU A 51 -10.73 37.76 -6.59
CA LEU A 51 -10.90 38.83 -5.61
C LEU A 51 -12.25 39.56 -5.81
N ARG A 52 -12.70 39.83 -7.04
CA ARG A 52 -14.03 40.41 -7.27
C ARG A 52 -15.18 39.55 -6.75
N ASN A 53 -15.04 38.23 -6.77
CA ASN A 53 -16.05 37.32 -6.24
C ASN A 53 -16.11 37.33 -4.71
N VAL A 54 -15.01 37.70 -4.03
CA VAL A 54 -14.98 37.87 -2.56
C VAL A 54 -15.86 39.05 -2.12
N LEU A 55 -15.98 40.09 -2.95
CA LEU A 55 -16.77 41.29 -2.66
C LEU A 55 -18.27 41.14 -2.91
N LYS A 56 -18.70 40.08 -3.61
CA LYS A 56 -20.12 39.87 -3.86
C LYS A 56 -20.75 39.38 -2.55
N PRO A 57 -21.76 40.11 -2.00
CA PRO A 57 -22.50 39.59 -0.86
C PRO A 57 -23.08 38.23 -1.26
N GLU A 58 -22.96 37.23 -0.37
CA GLU A 58 -23.57 35.93 -0.61
C GLU A 58 -25.05 36.14 -0.92
N PRO A 59 -25.55 35.74 -2.11
CA PRO A 59 -26.98 35.70 -2.30
C PRO A 59 -27.53 34.64 -1.34
N VAL A 60 -28.23 35.12 -0.32
CA VAL A 60 -29.22 34.32 0.39
C VAL A 60 -30.16 33.80 -0.69
N THR A 61 -30.20 32.48 -0.87
CA THR A 61 -31.12 31.75 -1.76
C THR A 61 -31.01 32.02 -3.26
N ALA A 62 -29.84 31.79 -3.85
CA ALA A 62 -29.79 31.23 -5.20
C ALA A 62 -28.86 30.00 -5.18
N PRO A 63 -29.31 28.80 -5.59
CA PRO A 63 -28.38 27.68 -5.76
C PRO A 63 -27.30 28.13 -6.73
N LEU A 64 -26.02 28.00 -6.36
CA LEU A 64 -24.95 27.93 -7.34
C LEU A 64 -25.38 26.86 -8.33
N GLN A 65 -25.82 27.26 -9.53
CA GLN A 65 -26.31 26.33 -10.54
C GLN A 65 -25.10 25.56 -11.04
N VAL A 66 -24.90 24.39 -10.45
CA VAL A 66 -23.94 23.43 -10.97
C VAL A 66 -24.60 22.79 -12.18
N THR A 67 -24.02 23.01 -13.35
CA THR A 67 -24.53 22.44 -14.59
C THR A 67 -24.09 20.99 -14.70
N GLU A 68 -25.01 20.13 -15.11
CA GLU A 68 -24.71 18.75 -15.47
C GLU A 68 -23.67 18.70 -16.59
N ASN A 69 -22.75 17.74 -16.51
CA ASN A 69 -21.77 17.53 -17.55
C ASN A 69 -22.24 16.40 -18.49
N GLN A 70 -22.32 16.70 -19.79
CA GLN A 70 -22.82 15.76 -20.79
C GLN A 70 -21.91 14.54 -20.94
N ASP A 71 -20.59 14.70 -20.86
CA ASP A 71 -19.64 13.58 -20.98
C ASP A 71 -19.75 12.62 -19.79
N LEU A 72 -19.87 13.16 -18.57
CA LEU A 72 -20.12 12.36 -17.37
C LEU A 72 -21.48 11.66 -17.45
N ASN A 73 -22.53 12.33 -17.92
CA ASN A 73 -23.85 11.74 -18.10
C ASN A 73 -23.83 10.61 -19.14
N GLY A 74 -23.11 10.81 -20.26
CA GLY A 74 -22.87 9.77 -21.26
C GLY A 74 -22.14 8.56 -20.67
N PHE A 75 -21.09 8.80 -19.87
CA PHE A 75 -20.39 7.76 -19.13
C PHE A 75 -21.31 6.99 -18.16
N ILE A 76 -22.12 7.68 -17.35
CA ILE A 76 -23.05 7.04 -16.41
C ILE A 76 -24.04 6.16 -17.19
N LYS A 77 -24.59 6.67 -18.30
CA LYS A 77 -25.52 5.93 -19.14
C LYS A 77 -24.85 4.66 -19.69
N ALA A 78 -23.71 4.78 -20.35
CA ALA A 78 -22.98 3.64 -20.89
C ALA A 78 -22.62 2.59 -19.83
N LEU A 79 -22.21 3.05 -18.65
CA LEU A 79 -21.92 2.18 -17.50
C LEU A 79 -23.17 1.43 -17.03
N LYS A 80 -24.33 2.10 -16.96
CA LYS A 80 -25.61 1.47 -16.62
C LYS A 80 -26.12 0.52 -17.69
N ASP A 81 -25.86 0.79 -18.96
CA ASP A 81 -26.25 -0.06 -20.08
C ASP A 81 -25.30 -1.27 -20.25
N THR A 82 -24.13 -1.23 -19.62
CA THR A 82 -23.16 -2.34 -19.64
C THR A 82 -23.68 -3.53 -18.85
N ASP A 83 -23.92 -4.65 -19.54
CA ASP A 83 -24.16 -5.96 -18.92
C ASP A 83 -22.82 -6.61 -18.57
N PHE A 84 -22.56 -6.77 -17.28
CA PHE A 84 -21.32 -7.35 -16.78
C PHE A 84 -21.58 -8.12 -15.50
N ASN A 85 -21.10 -9.36 -15.48
CA ASN A 85 -21.20 -10.25 -14.33
C ASN A 85 -19.79 -10.69 -13.91
N THR A 86 -19.36 -10.21 -12.75
CA THR A 86 -18.05 -10.50 -12.14
C THR A 86 -17.82 -11.99 -11.82
N LYS A 87 -18.88 -12.82 -11.85
CA LYS A 87 -18.78 -14.27 -11.69
C LYS A 87 -18.43 -15.01 -12.99
N ILE A 88 -18.64 -14.37 -14.13
CA ILE A 88 -18.53 -15.01 -15.46
C ILE A 88 -17.39 -14.38 -16.28
N SER A 89 -17.07 -13.10 -16.05
CA SER A 89 -16.01 -12.38 -16.74
C SER A 89 -15.19 -11.55 -15.78
N ASP A 90 -13.88 -11.52 -16.00
CA ASP A 90 -12.93 -10.61 -15.35
C ASP A 90 -12.63 -9.39 -16.21
N LEU A 91 -13.29 -9.21 -17.36
CA LEU A 91 -13.12 -8.05 -18.22
C LEU A 91 -14.43 -7.28 -18.32
N LEU A 92 -14.45 -6.08 -17.73
CA LEU A 92 -15.52 -5.11 -17.86
C LEU A 92 -15.26 -4.25 -19.10
N GLU A 93 -16.16 -4.29 -20.09
CA GLU A 93 -16.11 -3.42 -21.26
C GLU A 93 -17.31 -2.49 -21.26
N LEU A 94 -17.07 -1.17 -21.23
CA LEU A 94 -18.14 -0.19 -21.23
C LEU A 94 -18.83 -0.16 -22.60
N ALA A 95 -20.18 -0.04 -22.58
CA ALA A 95 -21.00 0.09 -23.76
C ALA A 95 -20.53 1.25 -24.67
N ASP A 96 -20.71 1.07 -25.98
CA ASP A 96 -20.33 2.03 -27.03
C ASP A 96 -18.84 2.43 -27.00
N ASN A 97 -17.97 1.58 -26.43
CA ASN A 97 -16.56 1.87 -26.22
C ASN A 97 -16.33 3.18 -25.43
N THR A 98 -17.30 3.53 -24.57
CA THR A 98 -17.27 4.73 -23.75
C THR A 98 -16.07 4.69 -22.79
N LYS A 99 -15.42 5.83 -22.59
CA LYS A 99 -14.25 5.94 -21.72
C LYS A 99 -14.67 6.34 -20.31
N PHE A 100 -13.94 5.89 -19.28
CA PHE A 100 -14.22 6.29 -17.90
C PHE A 100 -14.23 7.82 -17.75
N PHE A 101 -15.23 8.34 -17.03
CA PHE A 101 -15.52 9.78 -16.89
C PHE A 101 -15.82 10.53 -18.21
N GLY A 102 -16.00 9.83 -19.33
CA GLY A 102 -16.10 10.45 -20.66
C GLY A 102 -14.79 11.05 -21.16
N LEU A 103 -13.66 10.76 -20.51
CA LEU A 103 -12.37 11.35 -20.83
C LEU A 103 -11.59 10.49 -21.83
N LYS A 104 -11.15 11.10 -22.93
CA LYS A 104 -10.47 10.39 -24.05
C LYS A 104 -9.20 9.63 -23.65
N ASN A 105 -8.50 10.10 -22.61
CA ASN A 105 -7.27 9.49 -22.11
C ASN A 105 -7.49 8.36 -21.09
N GLN A 106 -8.75 8.06 -20.76
CA GLN A 106 -9.11 6.98 -19.86
C GLN A 106 -9.44 5.70 -20.63
N PRO A 107 -9.35 4.52 -20.01
CA PRO A 107 -9.70 3.28 -20.70
C PRO A 107 -11.21 3.16 -20.92
N SER A 108 -11.62 2.26 -21.82
CA SER A 108 -13.01 1.78 -21.97
C SER A 108 -13.19 0.35 -21.48
N LYS A 109 -12.08 -0.36 -21.23
CA LYS A 109 -12.04 -1.72 -20.74
C LYS A 109 -11.27 -1.77 -19.42
N LEU A 110 -11.69 -2.64 -18.52
CA LEU A 110 -11.12 -2.76 -17.19
C LEU A 110 -11.01 -4.24 -16.80
N PHE A 111 -9.79 -4.69 -16.50
CA PHE A 111 -9.57 -6.01 -15.92
C PHE A 111 -9.86 -5.99 -14.41
N ILE A 112 -10.75 -6.87 -13.96
CA ILE A 112 -11.22 -7.01 -12.59
C ILE A 112 -10.42 -8.12 -11.90
N ARG A 113 -9.43 -7.70 -11.13
CA ARG A 113 -8.56 -8.59 -10.35
C ARG A 113 -9.34 -9.27 -9.22
N ASN A 114 -8.92 -10.46 -8.81
CA ASN A 114 -9.52 -11.14 -7.65
C ASN A 114 -9.41 -10.28 -6.38
N CYS A 115 -8.24 -9.66 -6.16
CA CYS A 115 -8.08 -8.73 -5.03
C CYS A 115 -9.05 -7.53 -5.08
N TYR A 116 -9.56 -7.12 -6.26
CA TYR A 116 -10.59 -6.08 -6.32
C TYR A 116 -11.90 -6.59 -5.74
N LYS A 117 -12.26 -7.84 -6.02
CA LYS A 117 -13.48 -8.47 -5.50
C LYS A 117 -13.41 -8.56 -3.97
N ASP A 118 -12.28 -8.98 -3.42
CA ASP A 118 -12.10 -9.16 -1.97
C ASP A 118 -12.02 -7.83 -1.22
N LEU A 119 -11.23 -6.88 -1.73
CA LEU A 119 -11.17 -5.53 -1.18
C LEU A 119 -12.54 -4.84 -1.24
N PHE A 120 -13.30 -5.09 -2.31
CA PHE A 120 -14.65 -4.55 -2.44
C PHE A 120 -15.62 -5.08 -1.38
N GLN A 121 -15.51 -6.35 -0.97
CA GLN A 121 -16.31 -6.85 0.16
C GLN A 121 -15.99 -6.09 1.46
N THR A 122 -14.71 -5.78 1.70
CA THR A 122 -14.31 -4.93 2.83
C THR A 122 -14.89 -3.52 2.69
N VAL A 123 -14.84 -2.95 1.49
CA VAL A 123 -15.43 -1.64 1.19
C VAL A 123 -16.93 -1.63 1.51
N LEU A 124 -17.68 -2.70 1.27
CA LEU A 124 -19.13 -2.71 1.51
C LEU A 124 -19.54 -2.81 2.98
N LYS A 125 -18.65 -3.21 3.89
CA LYS A 125 -18.93 -3.33 5.32
C LYS A 125 -19.40 -1.99 5.92
N PRO A 126 -20.60 -1.89 6.51
CA PRO A 126 -21.15 -0.63 7.00
C PRO A 126 -20.36 -0.02 8.16
N GLU A 127 -19.76 -0.87 9.01
CA GLU A 127 -18.93 -0.50 10.17
C GLU A 127 -17.58 0.13 9.76
N ILE A 128 -17.07 -0.19 8.56
CA ILE A 128 -15.82 0.37 8.06
C ILE A 128 -16.11 1.71 7.39
N ARG A 129 -16.06 2.81 8.14
CA ARG A 129 -16.33 4.15 7.58
C ARG A 129 -15.15 4.77 6.84
N ASN A 130 -13.93 4.51 7.31
CA ASN A 130 -12.70 5.05 6.78
C ASN A 130 -11.79 3.90 6.33
N LEU A 131 -11.51 3.82 5.04
CA LEU A 131 -10.67 2.78 4.45
C LEU A 131 -9.54 3.41 3.66
N ARG A 132 -8.30 2.99 3.92
CA ARG A 132 -7.14 3.29 3.09
C ARG A 132 -6.70 2.06 2.32
N ILE A 133 -6.54 2.21 1.02
CA ILE A 133 -5.97 1.19 0.13
C ILE A 133 -4.63 1.71 -0.39
N SER A 134 -3.55 1.06 0.04
CA SER A 134 -2.18 1.38 -0.37
C SER A 134 -1.62 0.31 -1.29
N SER A 135 -0.58 0.63 -2.06
CA SER A 135 0.09 -0.33 -2.95
C SER A 135 1.40 0.22 -3.53
N SER A 136 2.20 -0.63 -4.16
CA SER A 136 3.30 -0.19 -5.04
C SER A 136 2.81 0.75 -6.16
N LEU A 137 3.69 1.66 -6.61
CA LEU A 137 3.39 2.53 -7.74
C LEU A 137 3.25 1.71 -9.04
N GLY A 138 2.29 2.08 -9.89
CA GLY A 138 2.10 1.43 -11.19
C GLY A 138 1.28 0.14 -11.18
N ILE A 139 0.71 -0.26 -10.03
CA ILE A 139 -0.10 -1.48 -9.89
C ILE A 139 -1.53 -1.39 -10.46
N GLY A 140 -1.97 -0.18 -10.83
CA GLY A 140 -3.34 0.06 -11.29
C GLY A 140 -4.32 0.53 -10.21
N LYS A 141 -3.87 1.22 -9.16
CA LYS A 141 -4.74 1.82 -8.14
C LYS A 141 -5.97 2.58 -8.66
N PRO A 142 -5.83 3.48 -9.65
CA PRO A 142 -7.00 4.19 -10.22
C PRO A 142 -8.08 3.24 -10.74
N PHE A 143 -7.68 2.08 -11.27
CA PHE A 143 -8.58 1.07 -11.83
C PHE A 143 -9.46 0.41 -10.77
N PHE A 144 -8.98 0.29 -9.52
CA PHE A 144 -9.85 -0.11 -8.41
C PHE A 144 -10.92 0.95 -8.14
N GLY A 145 -10.57 2.23 -8.18
CA GLY A 145 -11.55 3.33 -8.08
C GLY A 145 -12.62 3.28 -9.18
N TYR A 146 -12.24 2.84 -10.38
CA TYR A 146 -13.17 2.65 -11.51
C TYR A 146 -14.12 1.47 -11.27
N TYR A 147 -13.63 0.39 -10.68
CA TYR A 147 -14.47 -0.73 -10.26
C TYR A 147 -15.47 -0.32 -9.17
N LEU A 148 -15.05 0.49 -8.20
CA LEU A 148 -15.96 1.06 -7.19
C LEU A 148 -17.04 1.94 -7.84
N LEU A 149 -16.66 2.79 -8.79
CA LEU A 149 -17.62 3.63 -9.53
C LEU A 149 -18.63 2.78 -10.29
N TYR A 150 -18.21 1.69 -10.94
CA TYR A 150 -19.12 0.78 -11.64
C TYR A 150 -20.25 0.29 -10.72
N ASP A 151 -19.90 -0.29 -9.58
CA ASP A 151 -20.91 -0.83 -8.66
C ASP A 151 -21.78 0.27 -8.03
N LEU A 152 -21.16 1.34 -7.55
CA LEU A 152 -21.86 2.40 -6.83
C LEU A 152 -22.82 3.20 -7.72
N LEU A 153 -22.46 3.46 -8.98
CA LEU A 153 -23.32 4.16 -9.94
C LEU A 153 -24.48 3.28 -10.43
N LYS A 154 -24.27 1.95 -10.59
CA LYS A 154 -25.35 1.00 -10.85
C LYS A 154 -26.41 0.99 -9.74
N LYS A 155 -25.99 1.26 -8.50
CA LYS A 155 -26.86 1.35 -7.31
C LYS A 155 -27.33 2.76 -6.99
N ASP A 156 -27.15 3.70 -7.93
CA ASP A 156 -27.57 5.11 -7.78
C ASP A 156 -27.07 5.79 -6.49
N ARG A 157 -25.87 5.42 -6.04
CA ARG A 157 -25.24 6.03 -4.86
C ARG A 157 -24.75 7.44 -5.18
N THR A 158 -24.79 8.32 -4.17
CA THR A 158 -24.16 9.65 -4.26
C THR A 158 -22.67 9.50 -3.99
N ILE A 159 -21.84 10.02 -4.90
CA ILE A 159 -20.39 9.85 -4.85
C ILE A 159 -19.73 11.22 -5.03
N VAL A 160 -18.80 11.54 -4.14
CA VAL A 160 -17.83 12.62 -4.31
C VAL A 160 -16.50 11.97 -4.66
N TYR A 161 -15.98 12.24 -5.85
CA TYR A 161 -14.77 11.61 -6.36
C TYR A 161 -13.68 12.65 -6.63
N GLU A 162 -12.51 12.45 -6.04
CA GLU A 162 -11.34 13.30 -6.21
C GLU A 162 -10.20 12.57 -6.93
N LEU A 163 -9.75 13.12 -8.06
CA LEU A 163 -8.64 12.60 -8.86
C LEU A 163 -7.40 13.49 -8.70
N HIS A 164 -6.23 12.91 -8.44
CA HIS A 164 -4.95 13.64 -8.41
C HIS A 164 -4.63 14.35 -9.74
N THR A 165 -5.15 13.87 -10.86
CA THR A 165 -4.96 14.50 -12.17
C THR A 165 -5.82 15.75 -12.38
N MET A 166 -6.86 15.96 -11.56
CA MET A 166 -7.74 17.11 -11.65
C MET A 166 -7.35 18.15 -10.60
N LYS A 167 -6.76 19.26 -11.04
CA LYS A 167 -6.46 20.39 -10.15
C LYS A 167 -7.74 21.13 -9.77
N SER A 168 -7.90 21.43 -8.47
CA SER A 168 -8.96 22.28 -7.92
C SER A 168 -10.38 21.88 -8.32
N SER A 169 -10.60 20.61 -8.66
CA SER A 169 -11.88 20.11 -9.17
C SER A 169 -12.21 18.75 -8.56
N VAL A 170 -13.49 18.56 -8.26
CA VAL A 170 -14.10 17.35 -7.71
C VAL A 170 -15.24 16.93 -8.61
N ILE A 171 -15.43 15.62 -8.77
CA ILE A 171 -16.58 15.08 -9.50
C ILE A 171 -17.66 14.71 -8.49
N LEU A 172 -18.85 15.25 -8.65
CA LEU A 172 -20.03 14.82 -7.91
C LEU A 172 -20.89 13.96 -8.83
N PHE A 173 -21.24 12.76 -8.38
CA PHE A 173 -22.27 11.93 -8.97
C PHE A 173 -23.49 11.91 -8.04
N LYS A 174 -24.65 12.27 -8.57
CA LYS A 174 -25.90 12.33 -7.81
C LYS A 174 -27.09 12.15 -8.74
N GLU A 175 -28.08 11.36 -8.32
CA GLU A 175 -29.35 11.19 -9.04
C GLU A 175 -29.15 10.81 -10.52
N GLY A 176 -28.19 9.90 -10.78
CA GLY A 176 -27.84 9.45 -12.13
C GLY A 176 -27.13 10.49 -13.01
N LYS A 177 -26.67 11.60 -12.43
CA LYS A 177 -26.04 12.72 -13.14
C LYS A 177 -24.64 13.02 -12.60
N GLY A 178 -23.77 13.51 -13.47
CA GLY A 178 -22.40 13.88 -13.15
C GLY A 178 -22.17 15.39 -13.24
N PHE A 179 -21.38 15.91 -12.30
CA PHE A 179 -21.09 17.32 -12.17
C PHE A 179 -19.60 17.54 -11.87
N TYR A 180 -18.99 18.53 -12.52
CA TYR A 180 -17.69 19.04 -12.13
C TYR A 180 -17.88 20.21 -11.16
N LEU A 181 -17.31 20.10 -9.97
CA LEU A 181 -17.33 21.11 -8.92
C LEU A 181 -15.93 21.68 -8.74
N ASN A 182 -15.80 22.99 -8.69
CA ASN A 182 -14.55 23.62 -8.30
C ASN A 182 -14.40 23.56 -6.77
N GLU A 183 -13.24 23.11 -6.28
CA GLU A 183 -12.96 22.94 -4.84
C GLU A 183 -13.15 24.22 -4.04
N ILE A 184 -12.87 25.40 -4.63
CA ILE A 184 -12.95 26.70 -3.98
C ILE A 184 -14.37 27.26 -4.07
N PHE A 185 -14.87 27.42 -5.30
CA PHE A 185 -16.18 28.06 -5.54
C PHE A 185 -17.35 27.21 -5.05
N ASN A 186 -17.22 25.89 -5.08
CA ASN A 186 -18.26 24.97 -4.64
C ASN A 186 -17.94 24.31 -3.29
N HIS A 187 -17.00 24.84 -2.49
CA HIS A 187 -16.60 24.23 -1.22
C HIS A 187 -17.77 23.94 -0.28
N LYS A 188 -18.77 24.84 -0.19
CA LYS A 188 -19.97 24.62 0.64
C LYS A 188 -20.79 23.44 0.13
N ILE A 189 -20.96 23.32 -1.18
CA ILE A 189 -21.70 22.22 -1.81
C ILE A 189 -20.97 20.90 -1.54
N ILE A 190 -19.66 20.86 -1.80
CA ILE A 190 -18.82 19.68 -1.57
C ILE A 190 -18.91 19.26 -0.10
N ARG A 191 -18.66 20.19 0.84
CA ARG A 191 -18.77 19.92 2.29
C ARG A 191 -20.15 19.41 2.66
N ASN A 192 -21.23 20.00 2.15
CA ASN A 192 -22.59 19.54 2.45
C ASN A 192 -22.83 18.08 2.04
N TYR A 193 -22.20 17.58 0.98
CA TYR A 193 -22.26 16.17 0.61
C TYR A 193 -21.36 15.29 1.48
N LEU A 194 -20.16 15.78 1.81
CA LEU A 194 -19.22 15.06 2.68
C LEU A 194 -19.71 14.91 4.13
N HIS A 195 -20.65 15.76 4.59
CA HIS A 195 -21.30 15.63 5.91
C HIS A 195 -22.51 14.67 5.91
N LYS A 196 -22.74 13.91 4.84
CA LYS A 196 -23.85 12.94 4.77
C LYS A 196 -23.33 11.50 4.81
N GLU A 197 -23.89 10.70 5.70
CA GLU A 197 -23.47 9.30 5.90
C GLU A 197 -23.69 8.40 4.68
N ASN A 198 -24.69 8.72 3.84
CA ASN A 198 -25.03 7.98 2.63
C ASN A 198 -24.21 8.37 1.40
N THR A 199 -23.32 9.37 1.52
CA THR A 199 -22.36 9.74 0.48
C THR A 199 -21.14 8.84 0.54
N TRP A 200 -20.64 8.46 -0.63
CA TRP A 200 -19.35 7.80 -0.80
C TRP A 200 -18.31 8.83 -1.20
N TYR A 201 -17.20 8.91 -0.47
CA TYR A 201 -16.11 9.82 -0.76
C TYR A 201 -14.89 9.00 -1.20
N ILE A 202 -14.55 9.07 -2.49
CA ILE A 202 -13.44 8.30 -3.08
C ILE A 202 -12.33 9.28 -3.47
N ILE A 203 -11.14 9.04 -2.95
CA ILE A 203 -9.97 9.90 -3.17
C ILE A 203 -8.87 9.07 -3.83
N ASP A 204 -8.46 9.46 -5.03
CA ASP A 204 -7.39 8.81 -5.79
C ASP A 204 -6.16 9.73 -5.86
N GLY A 205 -5.19 9.46 -4.97
CA GLY A 205 -3.88 10.10 -4.97
C GLY A 205 -3.86 11.55 -4.46
N LYS A 206 -4.90 12.00 -3.76
CA LYS A 206 -4.99 13.30 -3.06
C LYS A 206 -5.06 13.12 -1.54
N LYS A 207 -4.82 14.20 -0.81
CA LYS A 207 -5.07 14.26 0.64
C LYS A 207 -6.58 14.43 0.87
N PRO A 208 -7.21 13.59 1.72
CA PRO A 208 -8.64 13.69 1.96
C PRO A 208 -9.01 14.90 2.83
N TYR A 209 -10.28 15.30 2.76
CA TYR A 209 -10.88 16.21 3.73
C TYR A 209 -11.12 15.51 5.08
N ASN A 210 -10.40 15.93 6.12
CA ASN A 210 -10.36 15.25 7.42
C ASN A 210 -11.67 15.27 8.22
N ALA A 211 -12.61 16.18 7.92
CA ALA A 211 -13.87 16.31 8.67
C ALA A 211 -15.08 15.70 7.93
N SER A 212 -14.83 14.68 7.11
CA SER A 212 -15.87 13.96 6.37
C SER A 212 -16.64 12.99 7.28
N VAL A 213 -17.97 12.95 7.13
CA VAL A 213 -18.88 11.93 7.71
C VAL A 213 -19.24 10.85 6.68
N ALA A 214 -19.05 11.17 5.40
CA ALA A 214 -19.21 10.25 4.28
C ALA A 214 -18.29 9.04 4.42
N LYS A 215 -18.71 7.92 3.83
CA LYS A 215 -17.89 6.70 3.80
C LYS A 215 -16.68 6.96 2.90
N THR A 216 -15.50 7.00 3.49
CA THR A 216 -14.30 7.54 2.86
C THR A 216 -13.34 6.42 2.47
N ILE A 217 -13.00 6.37 1.18
CA ILE A 217 -12.06 5.40 0.60
C ILE A 217 -10.90 6.17 -0.01
N LEU A 218 -9.75 6.10 0.65
CA LEU A 218 -8.51 6.71 0.21
C LEU A 218 -7.66 5.69 -0.54
N ILE A 219 -7.51 5.86 -1.84
CA ILE A 219 -6.63 5.06 -2.70
C ILE A 219 -5.33 5.86 -2.87
N SER A 220 -4.22 5.37 -2.29
CA SER A 220 -2.99 6.16 -2.22
C SER A 220 -1.70 5.39 -2.51
N SER A 221 -0.65 6.13 -2.85
CA SER A 221 0.73 5.65 -2.84
C SER A 221 1.21 5.40 -1.41
N PRO A 222 2.30 4.64 -1.20
CA PRO A 222 2.81 4.40 0.14
C PRO A 222 3.48 5.65 0.75
N MET A 223 3.46 6.79 0.05
CA MET A 223 4.02 8.05 0.48
C MET A 223 3.22 8.63 1.65
N LYS A 224 3.86 8.75 2.83
CA LYS A 224 3.20 9.10 4.10
C LYS A 224 2.51 10.45 4.04
N SER A 225 3.07 11.41 3.33
CA SER A 225 2.50 12.76 3.17
C SER A 225 1.05 12.77 2.65
N HIS A 226 0.62 11.75 1.91
CA HIS A 226 -0.73 11.67 1.35
C HIS A 226 -1.79 11.13 2.31
N TYR A 227 -1.40 10.38 3.35
CA TYR A 227 -2.35 9.68 4.23
C TYR A 227 -2.07 9.83 5.72
N HIS A 228 -0.94 10.41 6.12
CA HIS A 228 -0.54 10.49 7.53
C HIS A 228 -1.61 11.11 8.43
N ASP A 229 -2.29 12.18 7.98
CA ASP A 229 -3.35 12.79 8.77
C ASP A 229 -4.66 12.01 8.72
N PHE A 230 -4.90 11.27 7.64
CA PHE A 230 -6.05 10.37 7.53
C PHE A 230 -5.92 9.22 8.53
N ASP A 231 -4.75 8.58 8.60
CA ASP A 231 -4.44 7.45 9.49
C ASP A 231 -4.45 7.82 10.99
N LYS A 232 -4.40 9.12 11.34
CA LYS A 232 -4.60 9.58 12.73
C LYS A 232 -6.06 9.55 13.17
N GLY A 233 -6.99 9.46 12.23
CA GLY A 233 -8.41 9.38 12.54
C GLY A 233 -8.75 8.08 13.26
N ASP A 234 -9.82 8.09 14.04
CA ASP A 234 -10.29 6.89 14.72
C ASP A 234 -10.77 5.84 13.71
N SER A 235 -10.44 4.57 13.97
CA SER A 235 -10.96 3.41 13.25
C SER A 235 -10.68 3.37 11.74
N VAL A 236 -9.51 3.85 11.30
CA VAL A 236 -9.06 3.70 9.91
C VAL A 236 -8.68 2.24 9.63
N ASN A 237 -9.36 1.65 8.66
CA ASN A 237 -9.03 0.33 8.16
C ASN A 237 -7.99 0.46 7.04
N ILE A 238 -6.88 -0.27 7.13
CA ILE A 238 -5.80 -0.22 6.14
C ILE A 238 -5.78 -1.54 5.39
N ARG A 239 -5.72 -1.45 4.05
CA ARG A 239 -5.57 -2.58 3.16
C ARG A 239 -4.48 -2.33 2.11
N ILE A 240 -3.80 -3.39 1.68
CA ILE A 240 -2.71 -3.35 0.72
C ILE A 240 -3.10 -4.13 -0.54
N MET A 241 -2.98 -3.51 -1.70
CA MET A 241 -3.23 -4.17 -2.97
C MET A 241 -1.96 -4.90 -3.44
N PRO A 242 -2.03 -6.21 -3.74
CA PRO A 242 -0.87 -7.02 -4.13
C PRO A 242 -0.38 -6.69 -5.54
N VAL A 243 0.88 -7.03 -5.81
CA VAL A 243 1.48 -7.04 -7.16
C VAL A 243 0.71 -8.00 -8.08
N TRP A 244 0.87 -7.84 -9.38
CA TRP A 244 0.17 -8.69 -10.34
C TRP A 244 0.87 -10.04 -10.47
N THR A 245 0.08 -11.10 -10.58
CA THR A 245 0.62 -12.42 -10.92
C THR A 245 0.98 -12.50 -12.40
N TRP A 246 1.75 -13.52 -12.79
CA TRP A 246 2.07 -13.75 -14.19
C TRP A 246 0.81 -14.01 -15.02
N GLU A 247 -0.16 -14.74 -14.47
CA GLU A 247 -1.43 -15.06 -15.10
C GLU A 247 -2.25 -13.79 -15.37
N GLU A 248 -2.34 -12.88 -14.39
CA GLU A 248 -2.99 -11.57 -14.56
C GLU A 248 -2.32 -10.74 -15.67
N ILE A 249 -0.98 -10.73 -15.69
CA ILE A 249 -0.20 -10.01 -16.70
C ILE A 249 -0.40 -10.59 -18.10
N ASN A 250 -0.30 -11.91 -18.26
CA ASN A 250 -0.43 -12.57 -19.56
C ASN A 250 -1.88 -12.50 -20.07
N TYR A 251 -2.87 -12.60 -19.19
CA TYR A 251 -4.28 -12.37 -19.53
C TYR A 251 -4.49 -10.95 -20.08
N CYS A 252 -4.00 -9.93 -19.38
CA CYS A 252 -4.10 -8.56 -19.84
C CYS A 252 -3.29 -8.30 -21.12
N ARG A 253 -2.13 -8.94 -21.30
CA ARG A 253 -1.39 -8.91 -22.56
C ARG A 253 -2.31 -9.36 -23.71
N GLN A 254 -2.89 -10.55 -23.60
CA GLN A 254 -3.74 -11.11 -24.66
C GLN A 254 -5.00 -10.29 -24.95
N LYS A 255 -5.61 -9.66 -23.94
CA LYS A 255 -6.91 -8.98 -24.07
C LYS A 255 -6.82 -7.47 -24.31
N LEU A 256 -5.76 -6.82 -23.82
CA LEU A 256 -5.63 -5.36 -23.79
C LEU A 256 -4.36 -4.84 -24.48
N PHE A 257 -3.36 -5.70 -24.69
CA PHE A 257 -2.06 -5.35 -25.28
C PHE A 257 -1.61 -6.44 -26.26
N ASP A 258 -2.50 -6.81 -27.18
CA ASP A 258 -2.31 -7.91 -28.14
C ASP A 258 -1.11 -7.71 -29.07
N ASN A 259 -0.67 -6.46 -29.21
CA ASN A 259 0.53 -6.05 -29.93
C ASN A 259 1.86 -6.41 -29.21
N LEU A 260 1.81 -6.89 -27.96
CA LEU A 260 3.02 -7.25 -27.20
C LEU A 260 3.30 -8.75 -27.26
N ASP A 261 4.56 -9.07 -27.59
CA ASP A 261 5.10 -10.43 -27.57
C ASP A 261 5.19 -10.99 -26.14
N GLU A 262 4.87 -12.27 -25.99
CA GLU A 262 4.83 -12.94 -24.69
C GLU A 262 6.23 -13.11 -24.07
N ASN A 263 7.25 -13.45 -24.86
CA ASN A 263 8.61 -13.63 -24.35
C ASN A 263 9.16 -12.31 -23.83
N MET A 264 8.97 -11.22 -24.59
CA MET A 264 9.33 -9.88 -24.14
C MET A 264 8.63 -9.50 -22.83
N VAL A 265 7.32 -9.75 -22.73
CA VAL A 265 6.54 -9.46 -21.50
C VAL A 265 7.02 -10.33 -20.33
N SER A 266 7.40 -11.58 -20.58
CA SER A 266 7.97 -12.49 -19.57
C SER A 266 9.31 -11.98 -19.03
N GLU A 267 10.21 -11.53 -19.92
CA GLU A 267 11.48 -10.93 -19.49
C GLU A 267 11.27 -9.65 -18.65
N LEU A 268 10.30 -8.82 -19.05
CA LEU A 268 9.94 -7.64 -18.27
C LEU A 268 9.33 -8.03 -16.91
N TYR A 269 8.52 -9.09 -16.85
CA TYR A 269 7.97 -9.58 -15.59
C TYR A 269 9.07 -10.01 -14.61
N ILE A 270 10.08 -10.74 -15.10
CA ILE A 270 11.26 -11.13 -14.30
C ILE A 270 12.01 -9.90 -13.76
N LYS A 271 12.11 -8.82 -14.54
CA LYS A 271 12.83 -7.59 -14.15
C LYS A 271 12.01 -6.67 -13.23
N TRP A 272 10.70 -6.58 -13.44
CA TRP A 272 9.83 -5.57 -12.83
C TRP A 272 8.78 -6.13 -11.88
N GLY A 273 8.76 -7.44 -11.62
CA GLY A 273 8.06 -8.03 -10.47
C GLY A 273 6.57 -7.75 -10.36
N GLY A 274 5.83 -7.96 -11.45
CA GLY A 274 4.37 -7.83 -11.44
C GLY A 274 3.83 -6.40 -11.39
N ILE A 275 4.61 -5.39 -11.83
CA ILE A 275 4.12 -4.02 -12.00
C ILE A 275 3.67 -3.79 -13.46
N PRO A 276 2.35 -3.81 -13.75
CA PRO A 276 1.82 -3.77 -15.12
C PRO A 276 2.17 -2.49 -15.87
N ARG A 277 2.40 -1.37 -15.17
CA ARG A 277 2.88 -0.13 -15.81
C ARG A 277 4.16 -0.38 -16.60
N TYR A 278 5.14 -1.05 -15.99
CA TYR A 278 6.45 -1.27 -16.61
C TYR A 278 6.44 -2.45 -17.57
N ILE A 279 5.59 -3.45 -17.31
CA ILE A 279 5.55 -4.71 -18.05
C ILE A 279 4.65 -4.63 -19.29
N LEU A 280 3.56 -3.88 -19.23
CA LEU A 280 2.56 -3.78 -20.31
C LEU A 280 2.52 -2.38 -20.91
N LYS A 281 2.12 -1.37 -20.13
CA LYS A 281 1.88 -0.01 -20.65
C LYS A 281 3.14 0.61 -21.26
N GLU A 282 4.28 0.42 -20.61
CA GLU A 282 5.55 1.02 -20.98
C GLU A 282 6.55 0.00 -21.56
N ALA A 283 6.06 -1.19 -21.97
CA ALA A 283 6.90 -2.30 -22.41
C ALA A 283 7.89 -1.92 -23.52
N LEU A 284 7.44 -1.10 -24.48
CA LEU A 284 8.22 -0.67 -25.64
C LEU A 284 9.04 0.61 -25.38
N ASN A 285 9.00 1.15 -24.16
CA ASN A 285 9.67 2.39 -23.80
C ASN A 285 11.09 2.12 -23.26
N SER A 286 12.08 2.18 -24.15
CA SER A 286 13.49 1.92 -23.81
C SER A 286 14.06 2.84 -22.70
N SER A 287 13.51 4.04 -22.51
CA SER A 287 13.93 4.96 -21.46
C SER A 287 13.65 4.41 -20.05
N ILE A 288 12.57 3.63 -19.89
CA ILE A 288 12.19 3.04 -18.61
C ILE A 288 13.10 1.88 -18.25
N LEU A 289 13.55 1.09 -19.22
CA LEU A 289 14.56 0.06 -18.99
C LEU A 289 15.88 0.68 -18.51
N ARG A 290 16.31 1.80 -19.11
CA ARG A 290 17.50 2.54 -18.64
C ARG A 290 17.33 3.05 -17.22
N LYS A 291 16.11 3.47 -16.84
CA LYS A 291 15.81 3.94 -15.49
C LYS A 291 16.01 2.84 -14.44
N LEU A 292 15.64 1.58 -14.73
CA LEU A 292 15.93 0.46 -13.81
C LEU A 292 17.44 0.33 -13.56
N ILE A 293 18.22 0.31 -14.65
CA ILE A 293 19.69 0.17 -14.60
C ILE A 293 20.30 1.30 -13.76
N GLN A 294 19.92 2.56 -14.04
CA GLN A 294 20.41 3.72 -13.30
C GLN A 294 20.10 3.65 -11.80
N VAL A 295 18.88 3.22 -11.45
CA VAL A 295 18.46 3.13 -10.05
C VAL A 295 19.20 2.00 -9.33
N VAL A 296 19.43 0.87 -10.01
CA VAL A 296 20.28 -0.21 -9.50
C VAL A 296 21.73 0.27 -9.31
N ASP A 297 22.26 1.06 -10.25
CA ASP A 297 23.63 1.56 -10.20
C ASP A 297 23.91 2.53 -9.05
N THR A 298 22.88 3.27 -8.66
CA THR A 298 22.94 4.28 -7.61
C THR A 298 22.47 3.78 -6.25
N CYS A 299 22.02 2.52 -6.17
CA CYS A 299 21.54 1.92 -4.93
C CYS A 299 22.69 1.65 -3.95
N ASP A 300 22.50 2.03 -2.68
CA ASP A 300 23.42 1.72 -1.60
C ASP A 300 23.07 0.41 -0.85
N GLU A 301 23.97 -0.07 0.02
CA GLU A 301 23.75 -1.27 0.83
C GLU A 301 22.68 -1.11 1.92
N LYS A 302 22.21 0.11 2.21
CA LYS A 302 21.20 0.33 3.26
C LYS A 302 19.85 -0.22 2.85
N ILE A 303 19.62 -0.46 1.56
CA ILE A 303 18.38 -1.05 1.06
C ILE A 303 18.02 -2.36 1.78
N PHE A 304 19.02 -3.18 2.13
CA PHE A 304 18.83 -4.46 2.83
C PHE A 304 18.22 -4.31 4.22
N GLN A 305 18.33 -3.13 4.86
CA GLN A 305 17.74 -2.87 6.17
C GLN A 305 16.21 -2.75 6.11
N TYR A 306 15.63 -2.54 4.92
CA TYR A 306 14.18 -2.34 4.75
C TYR A 306 13.46 -3.58 4.25
N ILE A 307 14.18 -4.52 3.64
CA ILE A 307 13.62 -5.77 3.14
C ILE A 307 13.13 -6.62 4.32
N GLY A 308 11.93 -7.19 4.18
CA GLY A 308 11.21 -7.88 5.25
C GLY A 308 10.55 -6.95 6.27
N GLY A 309 10.79 -5.63 6.19
CA GLY A 309 10.15 -4.64 7.04
C GLY A 309 8.72 -4.31 6.60
N SER A 310 8.03 -3.49 7.41
CA SER A 310 6.65 -3.05 7.18
C SER A 310 6.51 -1.60 6.69
N ASN A 311 7.63 -0.88 6.55
CA ASN A 311 7.65 0.53 6.16
C ASN A 311 8.67 0.79 5.04
N ILE A 312 8.22 1.42 3.96
CA ILE A 312 9.10 1.98 2.93
C ILE A 312 9.50 3.39 3.37
N ARG A 313 10.80 3.71 3.33
CA ARG A 313 11.25 5.09 3.45
C ARG A 313 11.07 5.83 2.12
N GLU A 314 10.79 7.12 2.19
CA GLU A 314 10.51 7.96 1.02
C GLU A 314 11.71 8.08 0.05
N ASP A 315 12.93 7.83 0.51
CA ASP A 315 14.15 7.84 -0.29
C ASP A 315 14.45 6.52 -1.03
N VAL A 316 13.71 5.44 -0.73
CA VAL A 316 13.88 4.15 -1.42
C VAL A 316 13.05 4.14 -2.69
N SER A 317 13.71 3.88 -3.82
CA SER A 317 13.04 3.84 -5.12
C SER A 317 12.00 2.71 -5.19
N HIS A 318 10.76 3.07 -5.50
CA HIS A 318 9.66 2.13 -5.77
C HIS A 318 9.89 1.22 -7.00
N ILE A 319 10.97 1.45 -7.75
CA ILE A 319 11.44 0.56 -8.82
C ILE A 319 12.21 -0.63 -8.26
N LEU A 320 12.88 -0.48 -7.11
CA LEU A 320 13.70 -1.53 -6.52
C LEU A 320 12.96 -2.40 -5.51
N VAL A 321 11.90 -1.87 -4.91
CA VAL A 321 11.15 -2.55 -3.85
C VAL A 321 9.65 -2.42 -4.06
N HIS A 322 8.93 -3.50 -3.76
CA HIS A 322 7.47 -3.56 -3.84
C HIS A 322 6.87 -3.93 -2.48
N MET A 323 5.62 -3.49 -2.29
CA MET A 323 4.78 -3.90 -1.17
C MET A 323 4.12 -5.24 -1.48
N TRP A 324 4.32 -6.19 -0.58
CA TRP A 324 3.66 -7.49 -0.53
C TRP A 324 2.71 -7.53 0.66
N THR A 325 1.73 -8.42 0.60
CA THR A 325 0.67 -8.53 1.61
C THR A 325 0.20 -9.96 1.73
N ASN A 326 -0.47 -10.28 2.83
CA ASN A 326 -1.16 -11.55 3.00
C ASN A 326 -2.41 -11.56 2.11
N PHE A 327 -2.58 -12.58 1.28
CA PHE A 327 -3.77 -12.77 0.45
C PHE A 327 -4.34 -14.16 0.73
N PRO A 328 -5.62 -14.42 0.43
CA PRO A 328 -6.18 -15.75 0.61
C PRO A 328 -5.40 -16.69 -0.29
N GLU A 329 -4.67 -17.65 0.28
CA GLU A 329 -4.16 -18.76 -0.52
C GLU A 329 -5.38 -19.44 -1.16
N ASP A 330 -5.27 -19.82 -2.45
CA ASP A 330 -6.26 -20.70 -3.05
C ASP A 330 -6.39 -21.90 -2.11
N ASN A 331 -7.60 -22.12 -1.55
CA ASN A 331 -7.93 -23.18 -0.60
C ASN A 331 -7.79 -24.62 -1.18
N ASN A 332 -6.88 -24.82 -2.14
CA ASN A 332 -6.60 -26.07 -2.83
C ASN A 332 -5.24 -26.68 -2.48
N VAL A 333 -4.55 -26.19 -1.44
CA VAL A 333 -3.42 -26.90 -0.85
C VAL A 333 -3.91 -27.62 0.41
N LEU A 334 -4.28 -28.89 0.21
CA LEU A 334 -4.25 -29.97 1.20
C LEU A 334 -4.74 -29.59 2.62
N ARG A 335 -6.04 -29.78 2.86
CA ARG A 335 -6.50 -30.26 4.17
C ARG A 335 -5.92 -31.66 4.37
N ASP A 336 -4.65 -31.73 4.75
CA ASP A 336 -4.09 -32.94 5.32
C ASP A 336 -4.42 -32.97 6.81
N GLU A 337 -5.30 -33.93 7.10
CA GLU A 337 -5.38 -34.70 8.33
C GLU A 337 -6.02 -34.03 9.56
N GLU A 338 -7.22 -34.55 9.86
CA GLU A 338 -7.72 -34.80 11.21
C GLU A 338 -6.61 -34.91 12.26
N SER A 339 -6.37 -33.82 12.99
CA SER A 339 -5.80 -33.89 14.32
C SER A 339 -6.95 -33.80 15.32
N THR A 340 -7.43 -34.96 15.74
CA THR A 340 -8.31 -35.09 16.90
C THR A 340 -7.54 -34.72 18.17
N VAL A 341 -7.64 -33.47 18.63
CA VAL A 341 -7.23 -33.09 19.98
C VAL A 341 -8.18 -32.04 20.57
N ASP A 342 -8.98 -32.54 21.52
CA ASP A 342 -9.57 -31.90 22.71
C ASP A 342 -10.39 -30.59 22.58
N GLU A 343 -11.60 -30.64 23.15
CA GLU A 343 -12.58 -29.55 23.22
C GLU A 343 -12.05 -28.38 24.08
N GLY A 344 -11.25 -27.51 23.48
CA GLY A 344 -11.09 -26.12 23.88
C GLY A 344 -11.59 -25.24 22.74
N GLU A 345 -12.46 -24.26 23.02
CA GLU A 345 -12.88 -23.26 22.04
C GLU A 345 -11.66 -22.54 21.45
N VAL A 346 -11.10 -23.06 20.36
CA VAL A 346 -10.16 -22.34 19.52
C VAL A 346 -10.98 -21.30 18.80
N LYS A 347 -10.97 -20.09 19.36
CA LYS A 347 -11.55 -18.90 18.75
C LYS A 347 -10.74 -18.62 17.48
N TYR A 348 -11.18 -19.15 16.34
CA TYR A 348 -10.61 -18.83 15.04
C TYR A 348 -10.62 -17.31 14.87
N ILE A 349 -9.46 -16.69 15.01
CA ILE A 349 -9.27 -15.30 14.59
C ILE A 349 -9.38 -15.38 13.07
N ALA A 350 -10.46 -14.87 12.50
CA ALA A 350 -10.60 -14.78 11.05
C ALA A 350 -9.39 -13.98 10.53
N GLU A 351 -8.54 -14.61 9.74
CA GLU A 351 -7.39 -13.94 9.13
C GLU A 351 -7.91 -12.78 8.26
N GLU A 352 -7.54 -11.55 8.61
CA GLU A 352 -7.86 -10.41 7.78
C GLU A 352 -6.86 -10.31 6.63
N TYR A 353 -7.29 -10.66 5.43
CA TYR A 353 -6.47 -10.52 4.22
C TYR A 353 -6.20 -9.06 3.85
N TYR A 354 -5.11 -8.87 3.12
CA TYR A 354 -4.62 -7.60 2.62
C TYR A 354 -4.23 -6.60 3.71
N THR A 355 -3.91 -7.06 4.92
CA THR A 355 -3.62 -6.17 6.06
C THR A 355 -2.13 -6.02 6.32
N GLU A 356 -1.36 -7.06 6.01
CA GLU A 356 0.07 -7.05 6.22
C GLU A 356 0.79 -6.27 5.13
N THR A 357 1.90 -5.65 5.50
CA THR A 357 2.83 -5.04 4.57
C THR A 357 4.19 -5.66 4.78
N ILE A 358 4.70 -6.31 3.74
CA ILE A 358 6.06 -6.85 3.69
C ILE A 358 6.78 -6.20 2.52
N ILE A 359 7.91 -5.55 2.78
CA ILE A 359 8.71 -4.95 1.71
C ILE A 359 9.66 -5.99 1.17
N LYS A 360 9.58 -6.26 -0.13
CA LYS A 360 10.51 -7.15 -0.83
C LYS A 360 11.18 -6.39 -1.97
N PHE A 361 12.29 -6.95 -2.48
CA PHE A 361 12.82 -6.50 -3.76
C PHE A 361 11.73 -6.59 -4.83
N ALA A 362 11.85 -5.74 -5.84
CA ALA A 362 10.91 -5.69 -6.94
C ALA A 362 10.75 -7.08 -7.55
N SER A 363 11.86 -7.76 -7.79
CA SER A 363 11.94 -9.16 -8.21
C SER A 363 13.27 -9.78 -7.77
N ASP A 364 13.38 -11.11 -7.90
CA ASP A 364 14.62 -11.84 -7.63
C ASP A 364 15.78 -11.35 -8.49
N TYR A 365 15.51 -10.97 -9.74
CA TYR A 365 16.50 -10.36 -10.64
C TYR A 365 17.11 -9.09 -10.02
N VAL A 366 16.26 -8.19 -9.51
CA VAL A 366 16.72 -6.95 -8.87
C VAL A 366 17.49 -7.26 -7.59
N GLY A 367 16.97 -8.17 -6.75
CA GLY A 367 17.63 -8.60 -5.53
C GLY A 367 19.03 -9.15 -5.79
N ASN A 368 19.18 -10.03 -6.77
CA ASN A 368 20.44 -10.66 -7.14
C ASN A 368 21.46 -9.64 -7.66
N ILE A 369 21.06 -8.70 -8.51
CA ILE A 369 22.00 -7.70 -9.04
C ILE A 369 22.50 -6.77 -7.94
N ILE A 370 21.60 -6.30 -7.07
CA ILE A 370 21.98 -5.44 -5.95
C ILE A 370 22.89 -6.21 -4.97
N TYR A 371 22.56 -7.47 -4.70
CA TYR A 371 23.37 -8.35 -3.88
C TYR A 371 24.79 -8.50 -4.44
N GLU A 372 24.95 -8.93 -5.70
CA GLU A 372 26.27 -9.14 -6.30
C GLU A 372 27.11 -7.86 -6.36
N ARG A 373 26.46 -6.70 -6.56
CA ARG A 373 27.14 -5.40 -6.53
C ARG A 373 27.75 -5.08 -5.17
N HIS A 374 27.02 -5.36 -4.08
CA HIS A 374 27.42 -4.97 -2.72
C HIS A 374 28.08 -6.10 -1.93
N LYS A 375 28.08 -7.33 -2.45
CA LYS A 375 28.63 -8.54 -1.84
C LYS A 375 30.00 -8.33 -1.21
N TYR A 376 30.96 -7.80 -1.95
CA TYR A 376 32.32 -7.60 -1.45
C TYR A 376 32.41 -6.53 -0.35
N SER A 377 31.63 -5.44 -0.46
CA SER A 377 31.54 -4.41 0.57
C SER A 377 30.99 -5.00 1.87
N ILE A 378 29.90 -5.75 1.76
CA ILE A 378 29.23 -6.41 2.89
C ILE A 378 30.18 -7.42 3.56
N ILE A 379 30.82 -8.30 2.79
CA ILE A 379 31.76 -9.29 3.32
C ILE A 379 32.91 -8.61 4.05
N ARG A 380 33.53 -7.58 3.44
CA ARG A 380 34.64 -6.85 4.06
C ARG A 380 34.23 -6.18 5.37
N ARG A 381 33.04 -5.55 5.40
CA ARG A 381 32.51 -4.92 6.62
C ARG A 381 32.27 -5.96 7.72
N LEU A 382 31.65 -7.09 7.39
CA LEU A 382 31.41 -8.18 8.34
C LEU A 382 32.71 -8.76 8.89
N GLN A 383 33.73 -8.96 8.04
CA GLN A 383 35.06 -9.40 8.47
C GLN A 383 35.69 -8.40 9.46
N ALA A 384 35.65 -7.11 9.14
CA ALA A 384 36.18 -6.07 10.03
C ALA A 384 35.43 -6.00 11.38
N GLU A 385 34.11 -6.19 11.39
CA GLU A 385 33.31 -6.25 12.62
C GLU A 385 33.68 -7.47 13.48
N VAL A 386 33.87 -8.64 12.86
CA VAL A 386 34.31 -9.86 13.55
C VAL A 386 35.71 -9.68 14.15
N GLU A 387 36.65 -9.15 13.37
CA GLU A 387 38.01 -8.87 13.86
C GLU A 387 38.02 -7.85 15.00
N ALA A 388 37.17 -6.82 14.93
CA ALA A 388 37.02 -5.84 16.01
C ALA A 388 36.47 -6.49 17.29
N CYS A 389 35.50 -7.40 17.17
CA CYS A 389 34.99 -8.17 18.31
C CYS A 389 36.07 -9.07 18.92
N GLN A 390 36.90 -9.72 18.08
CA GLN A 390 38.01 -10.55 18.55
C GLN A 390 39.07 -9.72 19.29
N LYS A 391 39.42 -8.53 18.78
CA LYS A 391 40.38 -7.60 19.40
C LYS A 391 39.91 -7.03 20.74
N GLN A 392 38.59 -6.99 20.99
CA GLN A 392 38.02 -6.52 22.25
C GLN A 392 38.14 -7.53 23.41
N ASN A 393 38.78 -8.70 23.21
CA ASN A 393 38.96 -9.74 24.23
C ASN A 393 37.66 -9.97 25.02
N PHE A 394 36.64 -10.55 24.37
CA PHE A 394 35.55 -11.19 25.10
C PHE A 394 36.13 -12.35 25.92
N VAL A 395 36.57 -12.04 27.14
CA VAL A 395 36.86 -13.04 28.16
C VAL A 395 35.51 -13.56 28.60
N THR A 396 35.10 -14.72 28.09
CA THR A 396 34.11 -15.54 28.81
C THR A 396 34.80 -16.01 30.09
N PRO A 397 34.31 -15.63 31.28
CA PRO A 397 34.75 -16.29 32.50
C PRO A 397 34.45 -17.79 32.33
N LYS A 398 35.39 -18.64 32.75
CA LYS A 398 35.45 -20.08 32.44
C LYS A 398 34.21 -20.93 32.76
N ASP A 399 33.16 -20.37 33.34
CA ASP A 399 31.93 -21.09 33.70
C ASP A 399 30.64 -20.38 33.27
N ASP A 400 30.69 -19.42 32.32
CA ASP A 400 29.47 -18.77 31.82
C ASP A 400 29.36 -18.89 30.29
N ILE A 401 28.84 -20.04 29.84
CA ILE A 401 28.32 -20.22 28.48
C ILE A 401 26.97 -19.45 28.42
N SER A 402 27.01 -18.12 28.44
CA SER A 402 25.79 -17.29 28.33
C SER A 402 25.88 -16.23 27.23
N TRP A 403 25.48 -16.67 26.03
CA TRP A 403 24.45 -16.02 25.19
C TRP A 403 24.47 -14.50 24.98
N ARG A 404 25.64 -13.89 24.78
CA ARG A 404 25.69 -12.53 24.20
C ARG A 404 26.38 -12.52 22.86
N LEU A 405 25.71 -13.12 21.86
CA LEU A 405 25.87 -12.61 20.50
C LEU A 405 25.58 -11.10 20.54
N PRO A 406 26.51 -10.23 20.09
CA PRO A 406 26.26 -8.81 19.93
C PRO A 406 24.93 -8.59 19.18
N ARG A 407 24.16 -7.55 19.55
CA ARG A 407 22.88 -7.25 18.90
C ARG A 407 23.04 -7.12 17.38
N CYS A 408 24.15 -6.57 16.90
CA CYS A 408 24.46 -6.48 15.47
C CYS A 408 24.51 -7.86 14.78
N ILE A 409 25.08 -8.89 15.41
CA ILE A 409 25.11 -10.25 14.85
C ILE A 409 23.72 -10.89 14.88
N LYS A 410 22.92 -10.66 15.93
CA LYS A 410 21.52 -11.15 15.98
C LYS A 410 20.62 -10.49 14.91
N ASP A 411 20.81 -9.19 14.68
CA ASP A 411 20.06 -8.46 13.66
C ASP A 411 20.51 -8.82 12.24
N HIS A 412 21.81 -9.11 12.03
CA HIS A 412 22.36 -9.59 10.76
C HIS A 412 22.07 -11.06 10.45
N VAL A 413 22.07 -11.95 11.45
CA VAL A 413 21.69 -13.37 11.26
C VAL A 413 20.22 -13.48 10.86
N LYS A 414 19.34 -12.61 11.37
CA LYS A 414 17.95 -12.51 10.89
C LYS A 414 17.84 -12.13 9.41
N GLN A 415 18.80 -11.38 8.86
CA GLN A 415 18.86 -11.08 7.42
C GLN A 415 19.37 -12.26 6.59
N TYR A 416 20.25 -13.11 7.13
CA TYR A 416 20.72 -14.35 6.48
C TYR A 416 19.68 -15.48 6.48
N VAL A 417 18.86 -15.58 7.53
CA VAL A 417 17.79 -16.59 7.64
C VAL A 417 16.65 -16.37 6.62
N LEU A 418 16.62 -15.23 5.91
CA LEU A 418 15.70 -14.93 4.80
C LEU A 418 16.07 -15.63 3.46
N GLY A 419 16.99 -16.61 3.47
CA GLY A 419 17.18 -17.52 2.34
C GLY A 419 18.08 -17.01 1.21
N ILE A 420 19.06 -16.15 1.51
CA ILE A 420 20.15 -15.88 0.56
C ILE A 420 21.28 -16.87 0.89
N ASP A 421 21.29 -18.01 0.19
CA ASP A 421 22.38 -18.98 0.27
C ASP A 421 23.64 -18.41 -0.41
N LEU A 422 24.67 -18.13 0.39
CA LEU A 422 25.96 -17.62 -0.06
C LEU A 422 27.04 -18.69 -0.13
N SER A 423 26.65 -19.96 -0.08
CA SER A 423 27.53 -21.11 -0.24
C SER A 423 27.46 -21.69 -1.66
N SER A 424 27.85 -20.92 -2.66
CA SER A 424 28.24 -21.49 -3.96
C SER A 424 29.58 -20.95 -4.42
N GLY A 425 30.63 -21.50 -3.81
CA GLY A 425 31.96 -21.54 -4.42
C GLY A 425 32.29 -23.01 -4.72
N ASP A 426 31.77 -23.56 -5.81
CA ASP A 426 32.57 -24.15 -6.89
C ASP A 426 31.69 -24.69 -8.03
N PHE A 427 32.25 -24.70 -9.24
CA PHE A 427 31.60 -25.07 -10.49
C PHE A 427 31.07 -26.51 -10.52
N GLY A 428 29.81 -26.70 -10.90
CA GLY A 428 29.32 -28.00 -11.38
C GLY A 428 27.81 -28.19 -11.32
N ASN A 429 27.16 -28.09 -12.49
CA ASN A 429 25.78 -28.48 -12.80
C ASN A 429 24.62 -27.69 -12.17
N LEU A 430 23.95 -26.92 -13.04
CA LEU A 430 22.56 -26.52 -12.88
C LEU A 430 21.69 -27.71 -12.42
N ILE A 431 20.90 -27.50 -11.37
CA ILE A 431 19.50 -27.92 -11.39
C ILE A 431 18.63 -26.75 -10.93
N ARG A 432 17.77 -26.35 -11.85
CA ARG A 432 16.64 -25.43 -11.72
C ARG A 432 15.59 -26.08 -10.82
N THR A 433 15.05 -25.38 -9.83
CA THR A 433 13.75 -25.77 -9.25
C THR A 433 12.86 -24.55 -9.04
N SER A 434 11.96 -24.40 -10.01
CA SER A 434 10.64 -23.82 -9.88
C SER A 434 9.71 -24.78 -9.11
N TYR A 435 8.96 -24.25 -8.15
CA TYR A 435 7.65 -24.69 -7.59
C TYR A 435 7.42 -26.15 -7.12
N THR A 436 6.89 -26.24 -5.89
CA THR A 436 5.90 -27.22 -5.34
C THR A 436 6.08 -28.72 -5.61
N ALA A 437 6.35 -29.50 -4.55
CA ALA A 437 5.68 -30.78 -4.25
C ALA A 437 6.19 -31.38 -2.93
N THR A 438 5.26 -31.70 -2.03
CA THR A 438 5.37 -32.67 -0.92
C THR A 438 5.77 -34.04 -1.48
N ILE A 439 6.79 -34.71 -0.92
CA ILE A 439 6.91 -36.19 -0.88
C ILE A 439 7.69 -36.61 0.38
N GLU A 440 6.92 -37.19 1.31
CA GLU A 440 7.15 -38.37 2.16
C GLU A 440 8.58 -38.75 2.65
N GLU A 441 8.65 -38.96 3.97
CA GLU A 441 9.72 -39.68 4.67
C GLU A 441 9.86 -41.12 4.15
N GLY A 442 11.03 -41.43 3.59
CA GLY A 442 11.50 -42.79 3.36
C GLY A 442 12.69 -43.10 4.26
N VAL A 443 12.42 -43.63 5.45
CA VAL A 443 13.43 -44.26 6.32
C VAL A 443 14.05 -45.44 5.57
N SER A 444 15.36 -45.38 5.31
CA SER A 444 16.14 -46.56 4.95
C SER A 444 17.39 -46.69 5.82
N THR A 445 17.28 -47.67 6.71
CA THR A 445 18.29 -48.53 7.32
C THR A 445 19.69 -48.50 6.68
N ILE A 446 20.71 -48.19 7.47
CA ILE A 446 22.07 -48.72 7.30
C ILE A 446 22.58 -49.20 8.67
N GLY A 447 23.07 -50.43 8.67
CA GLY A 447 23.31 -51.28 9.83
C GLY A 447 24.59 -51.02 10.62
N GLU A 448 24.66 -51.79 11.70
CA GLU A 448 25.70 -51.86 12.73
C GLU A 448 27.13 -52.09 12.19
N PRO A 449 28.15 -51.96 13.08
CA PRO A 449 28.59 -53.18 13.73
C PRO A 449 28.77 -53.08 15.25
N SER A 450 28.38 -54.20 15.85
CA SER A 450 28.48 -54.72 17.22
C SER A 450 29.86 -54.70 17.89
N ALA A 451 29.87 -54.61 19.22
CA ALA A 451 30.54 -55.58 20.12
C ALA A 451 30.16 -55.38 21.60
N SER A 452 29.46 -56.38 22.18
CA SER A 452 29.65 -57.04 23.50
C SER A 452 29.90 -56.20 24.78
N ASN A 453 29.40 -56.50 25.98
CA ASN A 453 28.66 -57.62 26.58
C ASN A 453 28.34 -57.23 28.04
N VAL A 454 27.47 -58.03 28.68
CA VAL A 454 27.37 -58.36 30.12
C VAL A 454 26.33 -57.61 30.97
N ALA A 455 25.19 -58.31 31.17
CA ALA A 455 24.53 -58.75 32.42
C ALA A 455 24.39 -57.76 33.60
N SER A 456 23.38 -57.77 34.47
CA SER A 456 22.10 -58.47 34.67
C SER A 456 21.47 -57.84 35.95
N SER A 457 20.22 -58.22 36.23
CA SER A 457 19.52 -58.23 37.54
C SER A 457 18.81 -56.96 38.07
N ASP A 458 17.49 -57.01 37.95
CA ASP A 458 16.48 -57.10 39.01
C ASP A 458 16.44 -56.09 40.18
N SER A 459 15.31 -55.37 40.27
CA SER A 459 14.25 -55.52 41.30
C SER A 459 13.70 -54.22 41.96
N ILE A 460 12.38 -54.01 41.77
CA ILE A 460 11.32 -53.76 42.77
C ILE A 460 11.34 -52.44 43.61
N ILE A 461 10.51 -51.45 43.19
CA ILE A 461 9.36 -50.72 43.85
C ILE A 461 9.21 -50.80 45.43
N PRO A 462 8.55 -49.87 46.22
CA PRO A 462 7.98 -48.51 46.03
C PRO A 462 8.26 -47.45 47.17
N ALA A 463 7.84 -46.20 46.87
CA ALA A 463 7.13 -45.19 47.70
C ALA A 463 7.45 -44.97 49.20
N LYS A 464 7.63 -43.68 49.56
CA LYS A 464 6.76 -42.97 50.54
C LYS A 464 7.09 -41.48 50.67
N ARG A 465 6.04 -40.65 50.57
CA ARG A 465 5.92 -39.31 51.16
C ARG A 465 6.11 -39.39 52.69
N PRO A 466 6.51 -38.29 53.36
CA PRO A 466 5.48 -37.50 54.03
C PRO A 466 5.67 -35.98 53.99
N SER A 467 4.52 -35.35 54.17
CA SER A 467 4.24 -33.94 54.44
C SER A 467 4.71 -33.43 55.80
N SER A 468 4.63 -32.10 55.95
CA SER A 468 4.62 -31.24 57.15
C SER A 468 5.93 -30.45 57.29
N GLY A 469 5.97 -29.15 57.58
CA GLY A 469 4.95 -28.17 57.95
C GLY A 469 5.67 -27.01 58.66
N ASN A 470 5.11 -25.80 58.56
CA ASN A 470 5.42 -24.58 59.34
C ASN A 470 6.70 -23.79 59.03
N GLN A 471 6.57 -22.61 58.41
CA GLN A 471 6.38 -21.28 59.02
C GLN A 471 7.65 -20.67 59.62
N SER A 472 8.15 -19.58 59.04
CA SER A 472 8.19 -18.27 59.73
C SER A 472 8.84 -17.14 58.89
N LYS A 473 8.08 -16.04 58.83
CA LYS A 473 8.43 -14.60 58.81
C LYS A 473 9.86 -14.14 58.49
N GLY A 474 9.94 -13.14 57.59
CA GLY A 474 11.09 -12.23 57.50
C GLY A 474 10.86 -11.04 56.57
N SER A 475 10.17 -10.00 57.07
CA SER A 475 10.05 -8.69 56.42
C SER A 475 11.31 -7.84 56.62
N LYS A 476 11.78 -7.17 55.57
CA LYS A 476 12.50 -5.86 55.51
C LYS A 476 12.75 -5.57 54.02
N GLY A 477 12.40 -4.44 53.40
CA GLY A 477 12.25 -3.09 53.89
C GLY A 477 13.21 -2.18 53.12
N LYS A 478 12.67 -1.48 52.10
CA LYS A 478 13.09 -0.22 51.45
C LYS A 478 14.55 0.27 51.61
N LYS A 479 15.13 0.74 50.48
CA LYS A 479 15.57 2.15 50.37
C LYS A 479 15.75 2.61 48.91
N ARG A 480 15.11 3.76 48.62
CA ARG A 480 15.31 4.68 47.50
C ARG A 480 16.33 5.76 47.91
N ALA A 481 16.77 6.52 46.90
CA ALA A 481 17.59 7.75 46.87
C ALA A 481 18.98 7.44 46.25
N SER A 482 19.39 8.11 45.18
CA SER A 482 19.26 9.55 44.87
C SER A 482 18.98 9.79 43.40
#